data_AF-A0AAP3ELG2-F1
#
_entry.id   AF-A0AAP3ELG2-F1
#
_cell.length_a   1.000
_cell.length_b   1.000
_cell.length_c   1.000
_cell.angle_alpha   90.00
_cell.angle_beta   90.00
_cell.angle_gamma   90.00
#
_symmetry.space_group_name_H-M   'P 1'
#
loop_
_entity.id
_entity.type
_entity.pdbx_description
1 polymer ?
#
loop_
_entity_poly.entity_id
_entity_poly.type
_entity_poly.pdbx_seq_one_letter_code
_entity_poly.pdbx_strand_id
1 'polypeptide(L)'
;GVLRKLGYNTRRVAVVGSSPAAISLLQSFLEEPWLGFVVKGIYDDKPQIEYGNVPYGGSLSTLIAQARAGEIDRIYIALSMKDEKIIKDLVSKLTDTTCSVLLIPDVFTFNILQSRT
;
A
#
# COMPACT_ATOMS: atom_id res chain seq x y z
N GLY A 1 11.37 22.20 -0.83
CA GLY A 1 10.47 23.37 -0.90
C GLY A 1 9.88 23.66 0.46
N VAL A 2 10.08 24.88 0.97
CA VAL A 2 9.74 25.33 2.34
C VAL A 2 8.25 25.15 2.69
N LEU A 3 7.35 25.18 1.69
CA LEU A 3 5.90 24.97 1.88
C LEU A 3 5.50 23.55 2.30
N ARG A 4 6.30 22.52 1.98
CA ARG A 4 5.97 21.12 2.35
C ARG A 4 6.29 20.81 3.82
N LYS A 5 7.16 21.59 4.46
CA LYS A 5 7.46 21.48 5.90
C LYS A 5 6.28 21.86 6.80
N LEU A 6 5.21 22.45 6.24
CA LEU A 6 4.02 22.91 6.96
C LEU A 6 2.84 21.94 6.91
N GLY A 7 3.02 20.73 6.37
CA GLY A 7 1.96 19.70 6.34
C GLY A 7 0.89 19.88 5.25
N TYR A 8 0.99 20.92 4.42
CA TYR A 8 0.09 21.08 3.28
C TYR A 8 0.42 20.04 2.19
N ASN A 9 -0.58 19.22 1.86
CA ASN A 9 -0.55 18.14 0.87
C ASN A 9 0.22 16.86 1.28
N THR A 10 0.24 16.53 2.57
CA THR A 10 0.65 15.18 2.99
C THR A 10 -0.44 14.15 2.67
N ARG A 11 -0.04 12.91 2.37
CA ARG A 11 -0.94 11.78 2.16
C ARG A 11 -0.44 10.58 2.93
N ARG A 12 -1.28 10.01 3.78
CA ARG A 12 -1.01 8.81 4.56
C ARG A 12 -1.21 7.61 3.68
N VAL A 13 -0.14 6.85 3.46
CA VAL A 13 -0.11 5.75 2.48
C VAL A 13 0.06 4.42 3.20
N ALA A 14 -0.71 3.43 2.78
CA ALA A 14 -0.63 2.05 3.23
C ALA A 14 -0.49 1.13 2.01
N VAL A 15 0.17 -0.01 2.19
CA VAL A 15 0.25 -1.05 1.16
C VAL A 15 -0.29 -2.36 1.70
N VAL A 16 -1.05 -3.07 0.87
CA VAL A 16 -1.61 -4.38 1.16
C VAL A 16 -0.79 -5.44 0.46
N GLY A 17 -0.35 -6.43 1.24
CA GLY A 17 0.52 -7.51 0.78
C GLY A 17 2.00 -7.21 0.99
N SER A 18 2.74 -8.25 1.34
CA SER A 18 4.18 -8.20 1.63
C SER A 18 5.06 -8.60 0.44
N SER A 19 4.62 -8.32 -0.80
CA SER A 19 5.44 -8.65 -1.98
C SER A 19 6.71 -7.77 -2.04
N PRO A 20 7.79 -8.22 -2.70
CA PRO A 20 8.98 -7.39 -2.87
C PRO A 20 8.66 -6.03 -3.50
N ALA A 21 7.73 -5.98 -4.45
CA ALA A 21 7.25 -4.74 -5.06
C ALA A 21 6.59 -3.80 -4.03
N ALA A 22 5.80 -4.34 -3.10
CA ALA A 22 5.17 -3.60 -2.02
C ALA A 22 6.22 -2.95 -1.11
N ILE A 23 7.21 -3.75 -0.69
CA ILE A 23 8.29 -3.31 0.19
C ILE A 23 9.12 -2.23 -0.50
N SER A 24 9.57 -2.47 -1.74
CA SER A 24 10.34 -1.49 -2.51
C SER A 24 9.59 -0.18 -2.72
N LEU A 25 8.28 -0.23 -3.01
CA LEU A 25 7.49 0.99 -3.16
C LEU A 25 7.48 1.83 -1.88
N LEU A 26 7.23 1.20 -0.73
CA LEU A 26 7.22 1.92 0.54
C LEU A 26 8.60 2.41 0.96
N GLN A 27 9.66 1.67 0.65
CA GLN A 27 11.03 2.13 0.85
C GLN A 27 11.30 3.40 0.03
N SER A 28 10.93 3.44 -1.25
CA SER A 28 11.09 4.65 -2.07
C SER A 28 10.31 5.84 -1.48
N PHE A 29 9.10 5.62 -0.96
CA PHE A 29 8.36 6.71 -0.29
C PHE A 29 9.04 7.22 0.98
N LEU A 30 9.72 6.35 1.73
CA LEU A 30 10.52 6.74 2.90
C LEU A 30 11.79 7.51 2.51
N GLU A 31 12.43 7.10 1.42
CA GLU A 31 13.65 7.71 0.88
C GLU A 31 13.40 9.05 0.17
N GLU A 32 12.16 9.28 -0.29
CA GLU A 32 11.76 10.48 -1.02
C GLU A 32 10.73 11.35 -0.25
N PRO A 33 11.05 11.92 0.94
CA PRO A 33 10.08 12.71 1.74
C PRO A 33 9.46 13.91 1.01
N TRP A 34 10.10 14.41 -0.05
CA TRP A 34 9.58 15.52 -0.84
C TRP A 34 8.28 15.20 -1.59
N LEU A 35 7.94 13.90 -1.72
CA LEU A 35 6.65 13.43 -2.26
C LEU A 35 5.48 13.78 -1.33
N GLY A 36 5.74 14.02 -0.04
CA GLY A 36 4.69 14.30 0.95
C GLY A 36 3.93 13.05 1.42
N PHE A 37 4.48 11.86 1.20
CA PHE A 37 3.89 10.63 1.70
C PHE A 37 4.26 10.37 3.16
N VAL A 38 3.28 9.95 3.95
CA VAL A 38 3.47 9.48 5.32
C VAL A 38 3.15 7.98 5.31
N VAL A 39 4.20 7.16 5.36
CA VAL A 39 4.07 5.70 5.29
C VAL A 39 3.48 5.16 6.60
N LYS A 40 2.29 4.56 6.50
CA LYS A 40 1.63 3.86 7.61
C LYS A 40 2.09 2.41 7.75
N GLY A 41 2.49 1.81 6.63
CA GLY A 41 3.13 0.49 6.62
C GLY A 41 2.49 -0.52 5.70
N ILE A 42 2.96 -1.75 5.85
CA ILE A 42 2.47 -2.94 5.15
C ILE A 42 1.37 -3.59 5.99
N TYR A 43 0.28 -3.95 5.33
CA TYR A 43 -0.84 -4.65 5.92
C TYR A 43 -1.00 -6.00 5.25
N ASP A 44 -0.92 -7.06 6.04
CA ASP A 44 -0.95 -8.43 5.57
C ASP A 44 -1.45 -9.33 6.70
N ASP A 45 -2.35 -10.26 6.41
CA ASP A 45 -2.79 -11.25 7.41
C ASP A 45 -1.72 -12.33 7.65
N LYS A 46 -0.73 -12.43 6.75
CA LYS A 46 0.43 -13.31 6.85
C LYS A 46 1.70 -12.46 7.01
N PRO A 47 2.04 -12.03 8.24
CA PRO A 47 3.20 -11.19 8.45
C PRO A 47 4.49 -11.92 8.04
N GLN A 48 5.42 -11.16 7.46
CA GLN A 48 6.77 -11.60 7.14
C GLN A 48 7.77 -11.08 8.17
N ILE A 49 8.92 -11.75 8.25
CA ILE A 49 9.97 -11.42 9.21
C ILE A 49 10.76 -10.17 8.75
N GLU A 50 10.84 -9.93 7.44
CA GLU A 50 11.68 -8.88 6.86
C GLU A 50 10.86 -7.91 6.01
N TYR A 51 10.65 -6.71 6.56
CA TYR A 51 10.09 -5.56 5.85
C TYR A 51 11.16 -4.48 5.55
N GLY A 52 12.42 -4.76 5.87
CA GLY A 52 13.49 -3.76 5.90
C GLY A 52 13.13 -2.62 6.86
N ASN A 53 13.18 -1.38 6.38
CA ASN A 53 12.82 -0.18 7.16
C ASN A 53 11.32 0.16 7.12
N VAL A 54 10.49 -0.66 6.46
CA VAL A 54 9.06 -0.39 6.31
C VAL A 54 8.30 -0.88 7.54
N PRO A 55 7.44 -0.05 8.17
CA PRO A 55 6.66 -0.49 9.32
C PRO A 55 5.60 -1.53 8.92
N TYR A 56 5.32 -2.46 9.83
CA TYR A 56 4.17 -3.35 9.73
C TYR A 56 2.96 -2.68 10.39
N GLY A 57 1.92 -2.42 9.59
CA GLY A 57 0.69 -1.74 9.99
C GLY A 57 -0.39 -2.67 10.57
N GLY A 58 -0.24 -3.98 10.42
CA GLY A 58 -1.16 -4.99 10.97
C GLY A 58 -1.90 -5.80 9.90
N SER A 59 -3.03 -6.38 10.28
CA SER A 59 -3.89 -7.18 9.40
C SER A 59 -4.73 -6.34 8.44
N LEU A 60 -5.39 -7.00 7.48
CA LEU A 60 -6.32 -6.33 6.56
C LEU A 60 -7.52 -5.71 7.29
N SER A 61 -7.96 -6.33 8.39
CA SER A 61 -9.02 -5.76 9.24
C SER A 61 -8.60 -4.44 9.89
N THR A 62 -7.35 -4.34 10.36
CA THR A 62 -6.78 -3.09 10.91
C THR A 62 -6.70 -2.01 9.84
N LEU A 63 -6.26 -2.36 8.63
CA LEU A 63 -6.26 -1.44 7.48
C LEU A 63 -7.64 -0.83 7.25
N ILE A 64 -8.69 -1.66 7.18
CA ILE A 64 -10.06 -1.20 6.93
C ILE A 64 -10.54 -0.29 8.06
N ALA A 65 -10.25 -0.62 9.32
CA ALA A 65 -10.61 0.20 10.46
C ALA A 65 -9.94 1.59 10.39
N GLN A 66 -8.64 1.64 10.09
CA GLN A 66 -7.88 2.89 9.96
C GLN A 66 -8.30 3.70 8.74
N ALA A 67 -8.63 3.05 7.63
CA ALA A 67 -9.18 3.69 6.44
C ALA A 67 -10.52 4.39 6.77
N ARG A 68 -11.42 3.71 7.48
CA ARG A 68 -12.71 4.27 7.93
C ARG A 68 -12.55 5.38 8.97
N ALA A 69 -11.55 5.30 9.84
CA ALA A 69 -11.20 6.37 10.77
C ALA A 69 -10.58 7.59 10.06
N GLY A 70 -10.38 7.53 8.74
CA GLY A 70 -9.74 8.59 7.98
C GLY A 70 -8.28 8.75 8.37
N GLU A 71 -7.60 7.68 8.78
CA GLU A 71 -6.17 7.66 9.12
C GLU A 71 -5.28 7.29 7.93
N ILE A 72 -5.88 6.81 6.85
CA ILE A 72 -5.22 6.43 5.60
C ILE A 72 -5.88 7.21 4.47
N ASP A 73 -5.07 7.79 3.58
CA ASP A 73 -5.56 8.53 2.41
C ASP A 73 -5.43 7.70 1.13
N ARG A 74 -4.41 6.85 1.05
CA ARG A 74 -4.15 5.99 -0.12
C ARG A 74 -3.78 4.58 0.31
N ILE A 75 -4.39 3.61 -0.36
CA ILE A 75 -4.12 2.19 -0.18
C ILE A 75 -3.63 1.64 -1.52
N TYR A 76 -2.43 1.09 -1.53
CA TYR A 76 -1.94 0.36 -2.68
C TYR A 76 -2.10 -1.14 -2.43
N ILE A 77 -2.63 -1.87 -3.39
CA ILE A 77 -2.83 -3.32 -3.30
C ILE A 77 -1.77 -3.99 -4.17
N ALA A 78 -0.88 -4.75 -3.53
CA ALA A 78 0.21 -5.47 -4.17
C ALA A 78 0.09 -6.99 -3.90
N LEU A 79 -1.16 -7.48 -3.95
CA LEU A 79 -1.51 -8.90 -3.88
C LEU A 79 -1.44 -9.55 -5.27
N SER A 80 -1.33 -10.88 -5.30
CA SER A 80 -1.36 -11.63 -6.56
C SER A 80 -2.75 -11.55 -7.21
N MET A 81 -2.82 -11.60 -8.53
CA MET A 81 -4.11 -11.73 -9.25
C MET A 81 -4.87 -13.00 -8.87
N LYS A 82 -4.17 -14.04 -8.35
CA LYS A 82 -4.80 -15.25 -7.80
C LYS A 82 -5.65 -14.97 -6.56
N ASP A 83 -5.38 -13.87 -5.86
CA ASP A 83 -6.11 -13.43 -4.68
C ASP A 83 -7.32 -12.54 -5.04
N GLU A 84 -7.88 -12.70 -6.25
CA GLU A 84 -9.00 -11.91 -6.77
C GLU A 84 -10.15 -11.77 -5.77
N LYS A 85 -10.49 -12.85 -5.05
CA LYS A 85 -11.54 -12.83 -4.03
C LYS A 85 -11.20 -11.89 -2.87
N ILE A 86 -9.95 -11.88 -2.41
CA ILE A 86 -9.47 -11.00 -1.34
C ILE A 86 -9.47 -9.56 -1.82
N ILE A 87 -8.99 -9.32 -3.05
CA ILE A 87 -8.96 -7.98 -3.65
C ILE A 87 -10.39 -7.41 -3.77
N LYS A 88 -11.34 -8.19 -4.30
CA LYS A 88 -12.75 -7.76 -4.43
C LYS A 88 -13.38 -7.45 -3.08
N ASP A 89 -13.18 -8.32 -2.09
CA ASP A 89 -13.70 -8.12 -0.73
C ASP A 89 -13.10 -6.86 -0.08
N LEU A 90 -11.79 -6.66 -0.21
CA LEU A 90 -11.10 -5.48 0.30
C LEU A 90 -11.61 -4.19 -0.36
N VAL A 91 -11.67 -4.15 -1.69
CA VAL A 91 -12.16 -2.97 -2.44
C VAL A 91 -13.60 -2.66 -2.07
N SER A 92 -14.47 -3.68 -1.95
CA SER A 92 -15.85 -3.51 -1.51
C SER A 92 -15.92 -2.88 -0.11
N LYS A 93 -15.13 -3.38 0.85
CA LYS A 93 -15.11 -2.86 2.23
C LYS A 93 -14.54 -1.44 2.36
N LEU A 94 -13.74 -1.02 1.39
CA LEU A 94 -13.14 0.30 1.29
C LEU A 94 -13.99 1.30 0.48
N THR A 95 -15.06 0.85 -0.18
CA THR A 95 -15.90 1.70 -1.05
C THR A 95 -16.61 2.83 -0.28
N ASP A 96 -16.93 2.60 1.00
CA ASP A 96 -17.55 3.60 1.88
C ASP A 96 -16.53 4.52 2.57
N THR A 97 -15.27 4.51 2.13
CA THR A 97 -14.21 5.36 2.68
C THR A 97 -13.82 6.45 1.69
N THR A 98 -13.18 7.52 2.18
CA THR A 98 -12.59 8.55 1.31
C THR A 98 -11.20 8.15 0.78
N CYS A 99 -10.77 6.92 1.03
CA CYS A 99 -9.44 6.44 0.66
C CYS A 99 -9.36 6.16 -0.84
N SER A 100 -8.29 6.61 -1.49
CA SER A 100 -8.00 6.20 -2.86
C SER A 100 -7.35 4.81 -2.87
N VAL A 101 -7.90 3.86 -3.61
CA VAL A 101 -7.38 2.49 -3.71
C VAL A 101 -6.75 2.27 -5.08
N LEU A 102 -5.48 1.84 -5.12
CA LEU A 102 -4.71 1.62 -6.34
C LEU A 102 -4.19 0.18 -6.38
N LEU A 103 -4.40 -0.53 -7.49
CA LEU A 103 -3.82 -1.85 -7.72
C LEU A 103 -2.45 -1.71 -8.36
N ILE A 104 -1.44 -2.36 -7.78
CA ILE A 104 -0.10 -2.46 -8.34
C ILE A 104 0.06 -3.86 -8.93
N PRO A 105 0.45 -3.99 -10.21
CA PRO A 105 0.77 -5.29 -10.77
C PRO A 105 2.03 -5.84 -10.08
N ASP A 106 1.94 -7.06 -9.56
CA ASP A 106 3.10 -7.79 -9.05
C ASP A 106 4.12 -8.05 -10.17
N VAL A 107 5.41 -8.01 -9.85
CA VAL A 107 6.54 -8.22 -10.78
C VAL A 107 6.44 -9.58 -11.50
N PHE A 108 5.81 -10.59 -10.87
CA PHE A 108 5.47 -11.85 -11.53
C PHE A 108 4.52 -11.67 -12.73
N THR A 109 3.56 -10.75 -12.65
CA THR A 109 2.68 -10.41 -13.77
C THR A 109 3.46 -9.70 -14.88
N PHE A 110 4.45 -8.88 -14.50
CA PHE A 110 5.31 -8.16 -15.45
C PHE A 110 6.20 -9.12 -16.25
N ASN A 111 6.82 -10.12 -15.60
CA ASN A 111 7.64 -11.12 -16.27
C ASN A 111 6.84 -12.01 -17.25
N ILE A 112 5.58 -12.33 -16.94
CA ILE A 112 4.72 -13.10 -17.86
C ILE A 112 4.32 -12.26 -19.08
N LEU A 113 4.05 -10.96 -18.90
CA LEU A 113 3.72 -10.05 -20.00
C LEU A 113 4.92 -9.78 -20.93
N GLN A 114 6.16 -9.86 -20.43
CA GLN A 114 7.37 -9.73 -21.25
C GLN A 114 7.90 -11.06 -21.82
N SER A 115 7.35 -12.22 -21.44
CA SER A 115 7.79 -13.55 -21.92
C SER A 115 7.37 -13.88 -23.36
N ARG A 116 6.84 -12.91 -24.12
CA ARG A 116 6.72 -13.01 -25.57
C ARG A 116 7.83 -12.17 -26.21
N THR A 117 9.04 -12.70 -26.24
CA THR A 117 10.03 -12.40 -27.28
C THR A 117 10.65 -13.71 -27.72
#